data_AF-A0A2E6SIL4-F1
#
_entry.id   AF-A0A2E6SIL4-F1
#
_cell.length_a   1.000
_cell.length_b   1.000
_cell.length_c   1.000
_cell.angle_alpha   90.00
_cell.angle_beta   90.00
_cell.angle_gamma   90.00
#
_symmetry.space_group_name_H-M   'P 1'
#
loop_
_entity.id
_entity.type
_entity.pdbx_description
1 polymer ?
#
loop_
_entity_poly.entity_id
_entity_poly.type
_entity_poly.pdbx_seq_one_letter_code
_entity_poly.pdbx_strand_id
1 'polypeptide(L)' 'MENIDWRLRILVGIILLIIAVGAIKLCLDMRTLESDYNKYAILAILAIWGGCDWLMKGIQDKT' A
#
# COMPACT_ATOMS: atom_id res chain seq x y z
N MET A 1 -5.69 23.02 8.49
CA MET A 1 -5.08 21.88 7.79
C MET A 1 -5.47 22.04 6.34
N GLU A 2 -4.53 22.32 5.44
CA GLU A 2 -4.85 22.45 4.01
C GLU A 2 -5.59 21.19 3.56
N ASN A 3 -6.77 21.37 2.96
CA ASN A 3 -7.56 20.28 2.40
C ASN A 3 -6.73 19.63 1.30
N ILE A 4 -5.95 18.61 1.66
CA ILE A 4 -5.30 17.74 0.68
C ILE A 4 -6.40 17.23 -0.23
N ASP A 5 -6.32 17.60 -1.51
CA ASP A 5 -7.29 17.23 -2.53
C ASP A 5 -7.57 15.73 -2.47
N TRP A 6 -8.86 15.37 -2.48
CA TRP A 6 -9.31 13.98 -2.44
C TRP A 6 -8.69 13.14 -3.57
N ARG A 7 -8.38 13.78 -4.71
CA ARG A 7 -7.66 13.19 -5.85
C ARG A 7 -6.25 12.74 -5.47
N LEU A 8 -5.53 13.56 -4.71
CA LEU A 8 -4.17 13.23 -4.25
C LEU A 8 -4.23 12.07 -3.24
N ARG A 9 -5.24 12.05 -2.36
CA ARG A 9 -5.43 10.96 -1.40
C ARG A 9 -5.65 9.62 -2.10
N ILE A 10 -6.53 9.59 -3.11
CA ILE A 10 -6.77 8.39 -3.92
C ILE A 10 -5.52 7.99 -4.70
N LEU A 11 -4.81 8.96 -5.29
CA LEU A 11 -3.58 8.69 -6.06
C LEU A 11 -2.50 8.03 -5.19
N VAL A 12 -2.27 8.55 -3.98
CA VAL A 12 -1.32 7.94 -3.03
C VAL A 12 -1.80 6.57 -2.56
N GLY A 13 -3.11 6.40 -2.32
CA GLY A 13 -3.69 5.10 -1.99
C GLY A 13 -3.43 4.04 -3.07
N ILE A 14 -3.62 4.40 -4.34
CA ILE A 14 -3.34 3.52 -5.48
C ILE A 14 -1.84 3.20 -5.58
N ILE A 15 -0.96 4.19 -5.40
CA ILE A 15 0.50 3.98 -5.42
C ILE A 15 0.92 2.99 -4.32
N LEU A 16 0.39 3.13 -3.11
CA LEU A 16 0.67 2.22 -2.01
C LEU A 16 0.21 0.79 -2.30
N LEU A 17 -0.95 0.61 -2.96
CA LEU A 17 -1.39 -0.72 -3.39
C LEU A 17 -0.48 -1.32 -4.48
N ILE A 18 0.03 -0.52 -5.41
CA ILE A 18 1.01 -0.98 -6.41
C ILE A 18 2.30 -1.45 -5.72
N ILE A 19 2.79 -0.68 -4.73
CA ILE A 19 3.96 -1.04 -3.93
C ILE A 19 3.70 -2.36 -3.16
N ALA A 20 2.50 -2.53 -2.60
CA ALA A 20 2.11 -3.76 -1.93
C ALA A 20 2.20 -4.98 -2.86
N VAL A 21 1.68 -4.88 -4.08
CA VAL A 21 1.78 -5.98 -5.07
C VAL A 21 3.24 -6.31 -5.38
N GLY A 22 4.11 -5.30 -5.52
CA GLY A 22 5.55 -5.51 -5.69
C GLY A 22 6.20 -6.20 -4.49
N ALA A 23 5.87 -5.78 -3.27
CA ALA A 23 6.38 -6.37 -2.04
C ALA A 23 5.90 -7.82 -1.85
N ILE A 24 4.66 -8.15 -2.25
CA ILE A 24 4.16 -9.52 -2.23
C ILE A 24 4.95 -10.40 -3.20
N LYS A 25 5.21 -9.93 -4.43
CA LYS A 25 6.05 -10.68 -5.39
C LYS A 25 7.43 -10.97 -4.82
N LEU A 26 8.11 -9.94 -4.30
CA LEU A 26 9.43 -10.10 -3.67
C LEU A 26 9.37 -11.06 -2.48
N CYS A 27 8.32 -11.01 -1.67
CA CYS A 27 8.12 -11.93 -0.56
C CYS A 27 7.97 -13.39 -1.04
N LEU A 28 7.24 -13.62 -2.13
CA LEU A 28 7.05 -14.95 -2.71
C LEU A 28 8.35 -15.48 -3.32
N ASP A 29 9.11 -14.65 -4.02
CA ASP A 29 10.41 -15.00 -4.59
C ASP A 29 11.45 -15.29 -3.50
N MET A 30 11.45 -14.53 -2.40
CA MET A 30 12.34 -14.79 -1.26
C MET A 30 11.95 -16.05 -0.50
N ARG A 31 10.65 -16.36 -0.42
CA ARG A 31 10.13 -17.59 0.18
C ARG A 31 10.59 -18.83 -0.59
N THR A 32 10.63 -18.79 -1.93
CA THR A 32 11.13 -19.91 -2.73
C THR A 32 12.64 -20.08 -2.62
N LEU A 33 13.37 -19.02 -2.27
CA LEU A 33 14.82 -19.02 -2.04
C LEU A 33 15.22 -19.34 -0.58
N GLU A 34 14.26 -19.70 0.29
CA GLU A 34 14.47 -19.94 1.73
C GLU A 34 15.18 -18.79 2.49
N SER A 35 15.05 -17.57 1.97
CA SER A 35 15.63 -16.35 2.56
C SER A 35 14.65 -15.67 3.51
N ASP A 36 15.14 -14.75 4.36
CA ASP A 36 14.29 -13.98 5.28
C ASP A 36 13.36 -13.03 4.51
N TYR A 37 12.11 -13.47 4.33
CA TYR A 37 11.07 -12.74 3.61
C TYR A 37 10.17 -11.90 4.52
N ASN A 38 10.33 -11.98 5.85
CA ASN A 38 9.41 -11.36 6.82
C ASN A 38 9.31 -9.85 6.65
N LYS A 39 10.42 -9.19 6.29
CA LYS A 39 10.47 -7.75 6.05
C LYS A 39 9.60 -7.33 4.86
N TYR A 40 9.58 -8.13 3.80
CA TYR A 40 8.74 -7.88 2.62
C TYR A 40 7.28 -8.20 2.88
N ALA A 41 7.00 -9.24 3.68
CA ALA A 41 5.64 -9.55 4.14
C ALA A 41 5.04 -8.40 4.98
N ILE A 42 5.80 -7.88 5.95
CA ILE A 42 5.38 -6.75 6.79
C ILE A 42 5.20 -5.49 5.94
N LEU A 43 6.14 -5.22 5.03
CA LEU A 43 6.05 -4.07 4.11
C LEU A 43 4.79 -4.16 3.24
N ALA A 44 4.45 -5.33 2.71
CA ALA A 44 3.24 -5.55 1.94
C ALA A 44 1.98 -5.26 2.78
N ILE A 45 1.90 -5.76 4.01
CA ILE A 45 0.76 -5.54 4.90
C ILE A 45 0.57 -4.05 5.22
N LEU A 46 1.67 -3.34 5.53
CA LEU A 46 1.63 -1.90 5.80
C LEU A 46 1.21 -1.09 4.57
N ALA A 47 1.71 -1.45 3.39
CA ALA A 47 1.35 -0.81 2.14
C ALA A 47 -0.12 -1.05 1.75
N ILE A 48 -0.66 -2.25 2.00
CA ILE A 48 -2.10 -2.53 1.83
C ILE A 48 -2.92 -1.70 2.80
N TRP A 49 -2.58 -1.72 4.08
CA TRP A 49 -3.33 -0.99 5.11
C TRP A 49 -3.32 0.52 4.85
N GLY A 50 -2.14 1.11 4.61
CA GLY A 50 -2.01 2.52 4.30
C GLY A 50 -2.67 2.91 2.98
N GLY A 51 -2.58 2.06 1.96
CA GLY A 51 -3.24 2.27 0.67
C GLY A 51 -4.76 2.30 0.79
N CYS A 52 -5.33 1.34 1.53
CA CYS A 52 -6.77 1.27 1.80
C CYS A 52 -7.26 2.45 2.66
N ASP A 53 -6.53 2.83 3.71
CA ASP A 53 -6.88 3.97 4.57
C ASP A 53 -6.94 5.29 3.78
N TRP A 54 -5.93 5.53 2.93
CA TRP A 54 -5.89 6.72 2.08
C TRP A 54 -6.97 6.72 1.00
N LEU A 55 -7.29 5.56 0.42
CA LEU A 55 -8.41 5.40 -0.51
C LEU A 55 -9.74 5.71 0.17
N MET A 56 -10.00 5.15 1.35
CA MET A 56 -11.23 5.39 2.10
C MET A 56 -11.39 6.87 2.48
N LYS A 57 -10.32 7.51 2.97
CA LYS A 57 -10.31 8.95 3.27
C LYS A 57 -10.51 9.82 2.03
N GLY A 58 -9.97 9.42 0.88
CA GLY A 58 -10.19 10.12 -0.38
C GLY A 58 -11.62 9.98 -0.91
N ILE A 59 -12.26 8.83 -0.70
CA ILE A 59 -13.67 8.62 -1.06
C ILE A 59 -14.60 9.37 -0.11
N GLN A 60 -14.31 9.35 1.20
CA GLN A 60 -15.08 10.10 2.19
C GLN A 60 -15.02 11.61 1.95
N ASP A 61 -13.83 12.19 1.67
CA ASP A 61 -13.71 13.63 1.36
C ASP A 61 -14.40 14.04 0.05
N LYS A 62 -14.62 13.09 -0.87
CA LYS A 62 -15.33 13.35 -2.13
C LYS A 62 -16.85 13.41 -1.94
N THR A 63 -17.38 12.72 -0.93
CA THR A 63 -18.83 12.50 -0.72
C THR A 63 -19.42 13.58 0.15
#